data_AF-A0A8C7G999-F1
#
_entry.id   AF-A0A8C7G999-F1
#
_cell.length_a   1.000
_cell.length_b   1.000
_cell.length_c   1.000
_cell.angle_alpha   90.00
_cell.angle_beta   90.00
_cell.angle_gamma   90.00
#
_symmetry.space_group_name_H-M   'P 1'
#
loop_
_entity.id
_entity.type
_entity.pdbx_description
1 polymer ?
#
loop_
_entity_poly.entity_id
_entity_poly.type
_entity_poly.pdbx_seq_one_letter_code
_entity_poly.pdbx_strand_id
1 'polypeptide(L)'
;MAVRWLCSLFGKPFDGGKRMDNGSQQQHPAMNRLYEVQREVQSLGPQVCTFSGLKNEREYRRLERELTQLLLEVDQVDTEGRADLQGARKRAAQEVEGLLRYLEENATHPSRLAIEELSREAQRLVEQGVVEPQQAGGTAEISDELVDAVQELILRLTQVKTGGRVPLRKARYRALTRLCAVQDVIEGRTRQQTLPLSEDTHVAVQRINQVMVQVSGARSQLVALLMGLSGRDSCAHLSRVLTELLVELDALDVSGNAAVRNYRKQVVEEINSLLKHLDLEGEGDDTRRYDLGQNDSIRQIEAVRGRVGQLQGEVLRHCGVGDLFRPKPELQSLLTHLDQVDTARNPCIREARRRAVLEVQAVITFLDLREALICRQPSPNEPSQHRAVWIVLGSLSDLQAQVLCFNGKQADKSYRLLEELLTKQLLALDAVDPQGDEMTKVARKQAVKFAQNILSFLDMKTDEWEY
;
A
#
# COMPACT_ATOMS: atom_id res chain seq x y z
N MET A 1 21.61 -8.17 -8.66
CA MET A 1 20.40 -9.01 -8.77
C MET A 1 19.89 -9.15 -10.20
N ALA A 2 19.92 -8.10 -11.05
CA ALA A 2 19.51 -8.18 -12.47
C ALA A 2 20.17 -9.32 -13.28
N VAL A 3 21.48 -9.54 -13.11
CA VAL A 3 22.23 -10.63 -13.80
C VAL A 3 21.72 -12.02 -13.39
N ARG A 4 21.38 -12.21 -12.11
CA ARG A 4 20.88 -13.50 -11.57
C ARG A 4 19.45 -13.81 -12.06
N TRP A 5 18.70 -12.78 -12.43
CA TRP A 5 17.32 -12.87 -12.93
C TRP A 5 17.27 -13.09 -14.45
N LEU A 6 18.14 -12.42 -15.22
CA LEU A 6 18.41 -12.76 -16.64
C LEU A 6 18.81 -14.24 -16.79
N CYS A 7 19.66 -14.75 -15.88
CA CYS A 7 20.02 -16.17 -15.83
C CYS A 7 18.82 -17.11 -15.57
N SER A 8 17.83 -16.62 -14.82
CA SER A 8 16.66 -17.39 -14.36
C SER A 8 15.58 -17.51 -15.43
N LEU A 9 15.44 -16.51 -16.32
CA LEU A 9 14.43 -16.51 -17.38
C LEU A 9 14.93 -17.12 -18.69
N PHE A 10 16.23 -17.02 -18.98
CA PHE A 10 16.76 -17.32 -20.32
C PHE A 10 17.88 -18.36 -20.33
N GLY A 11 18.16 -19.01 -19.19
CA GLY A 11 19.31 -19.91 -19.04
C GLY A 11 20.62 -19.15 -18.83
N LYS A 12 21.77 -19.83 -18.95
CA LYS A 12 23.07 -19.17 -18.72
C LYS A 12 23.25 -18.01 -19.72
N PRO A 13 23.58 -16.79 -19.24
CA PRO A 13 23.87 -15.66 -20.11
C PRO A 13 25.01 -16.02 -21.04
N PHE A 14 25.00 -15.45 -22.24
CA PHE A 14 26.07 -15.66 -23.20
C PHE A 14 27.42 -15.16 -22.63
N ASP A 15 28.24 -16.10 -22.13
CA ASP A 15 29.55 -15.84 -21.52
C ASP A 15 30.69 -15.78 -22.56
N GLY A 16 30.36 -15.57 -23.84
CA GLY A 16 31.34 -15.54 -24.93
C GLY A 16 32.12 -16.83 -25.20
N GLY A 17 31.86 -17.89 -24.42
CA GLY A 17 32.79 -19.00 -24.30
C GLY A 17 34.00 -18.58 -23.45
N LYS A 18 34.37 -19.40 -22.47
CA LYS A 18 35.60 -19.23 -21.66
C LYS A 18 36.72 -18.63 -22.52
N ARG A 19 37.26 -17.48 -22.12
CA ARG A 19 38.61 -17.05 -22.53
C ARG A 19 39.56 -18.19 -22.19
N MET A 20 39.81 -19.08 -23.15
CA MET A 20 41.04 -19.85 -23.16
C MET A 20 42.10 -18.86 -23.62
N ASP A 21 42.97 -18.53 -22.67
CA ASP A 21 44.20 -17.80 -22.90
C ASP A 21 45.05 -18.63 -23.87
N ASN A 22 44.99 -18.26 -25.15
CA ASN A 22 45.98 -18.67 -26.13
C ASN A 22 46.04 -17.58 -27.22
N GLY A 23 47.27 -17.17 -27.50
CA GLY A 23 47.66 -15.99 -28.24
C GLY A 23 46.83 -15.64 -29.48
N SER A 24 46.58 -14.33 -29.62
CA SER A 24 46.43 -13.64 -30.89
C SER A 24 45.48 -14.27 -31.92
N GLN A 25 44.19 -14.32 -31.60
CA GLN A 25 43.14 -14.42 -32.63
C GLN A 25 42.39 -13.09 -32.70
N GLN A 26 42.50 -12.41 -33.84
CA GLN A 26 41.59 -11.32 -34.21
C GLN A 26 40.15 -11.85 -34.08
N GLN A 27 39.44 -11.33 -33.10
CA GLN A 27 38.11 -11.77 -32.75
C GLN A 27 37.16 -11.46 -33.92
N HIS A 28 36.41 -12.46 -34.40
CA HIS A 28 35.61 -12.38 -35.62
C HIS A 28 34.69 -11.15 -35.61
N PRO A 29 34.59 -10.36 -36.71
CA PRO A 29 33.76 -9.14 -36.73
C PRO A 29 32.31 -9.37 -36.28
N ALA A 30 31.68 -10.46 -36.76
CA ALA A 30 30.34 -10.89 -36.33
C ALA A 30 30.26 -11.16 -34.82
N MET A 31 31.30 -11.78 -34.24
CA MET A 31 31.34 -12.06 -32.80
C MET A 31 31.49 -10.78 -31.98
N ASN A 32 32.30 -9.83 -32.45
CA ASN A 32 32.42 -8.51 -31.81
C ASN A 32 31.08 -7.77 -31.82
N ARG A 33 30.36 -7.81 -32.94
CA ARG A 33 29.03 -7.18 -33.02
C ARG A 33 28.04 -7.82 -32.04
N LEU A 34 28.05 -9.14 -31.92
CA LEU A 34 27.21 -9.84 -30.95
C LEU A 34 27.58 -9.51 -29.49
N TYR A 35 28.86 -9.27 -29.19
CA TYR A 35 29.28 -8.79 -27.87
C TYR A 35 28.82 -7.35 -27.59
N GLU A 36 28.83 -6.48 -28.59
CA GLU A 36 28.29 -5.12 -28.46
C GLU A 36 26.80 -5.15 -28.13
N VAL A 37 26.01 -5.91 -28.90
CA VAL A 37 24.59 -6.13 -28.60
C VAL A 37 24.40 -6.65 -27.18
N GLN A 38 25.19 -7.65 -26.77
CA GLN A 38 25.08 -8.21 -25.41
C GLN A 38 25.33 -7.15 -24.34
N ARG A 39 26.28 -6.24 -24.54
CA ARG A 39 26.54 -5.12 -23.61
C ARG A 39 25.35 -4.16 -23.53
N GLU A 40 24.71 -3.87 -24.66
CA GLU A 40 23.52 -3.03 -24.70
C GLU A 40 22.33 -3.71 -24.02
N VAL A 41 22.11 -5.00 -24.27
CA VAL A 41 21.12 -5.83 -23.56
C VAL A 41 21.34 -5.81 -22.05
N GLN A 42 22.59 -5.90 -21.59
CA GLN A 42 22.93 -5.82 -20.16
C GLN A 42 22.63 -4.43 -19.56
N SER A 43 22.72 -3.37 -20.36
CA SER A 43 22.37 -2.00 -19.95
C SER A 43 20.86 -1.75 -19.92
N LEU A 44 20.11 -2.29 -20.89
CA LEU A 44 18.66 -2.14 -20.99
C LEU A 44 17.89 -3.07 -20.04
N GLY A 45 18.42 -4.26 -19.77
CA GLY A 45 17.78 -5.27 -18.92
C GLY A 45 17.27 -4.70 -17.59
N PRO A 46 18.08 -4.00 -16.77
CA PRO A 46 17.62 -3.38 -15.52
C PRO A 46 16.51 -2.34 -15.69
N GLN A 47 16.55 -1.54 -16.77
CA GLN A 47 15.51 -0.54 -17.07
C GLN A 47 14.19 -1.24 -17.37
N VAL A 48 14.21 -2.28 -18.21
CA VAL A 48 13.04 -3.12 -18.52
C VAL A 48 12.52 -3.85 -17.27
N CYS A 49 13.42 -4.36 -16.42
CA CYS A 49 13.08 -5.07 -15.19
C CYS A 49 12.43 -4.20 -14.11
N THR A 50 12.64 -2.89 -14.18
CA THR A 50 12.10 -1.91 -13.21
C THR A 50 11.07 -0.97 -13.86
N PHE A 51 10.77 -1.16 -15.14
CA PHE A 51 9.75 -0.41 -15.85
C PHE A 51 8.37 -0.77 -15.31
N SER A 52 7.65 0.24 -14.80
CA SER A 52 6.34 0.07 -14.16
C SER A 52 5.22 0.84 -14.87
N GLY A 53 5.46 1.32 -16.10
CA GLY A 53 4.51 2.15 -16.85
C GLY A 53 3.59 1.34 -17.78
N LEU A 54 2.81 2.07 -18.58
CA LEU A 54 1.92 1.54 -19.63
C LEU A 54 2.52 1.72 -21.04
N LYS A 55 1.91 1.06 -22.03
CA LYS A 55 2.34 1.11 -23.44
C LYS A 55 2.29 2.51 -24.06
N ASN A 56 1.35 3.35 -23.60
CA ASN A 56 1.21 4.72 -24.10
C ASN A 56 2.26 5.68 -23.52
N GLU A 57 3.06 5.27 -22.53
CA GLU A 57 4.08 6.11 -21.93
C GLU A 57 5.32 6.24 -22.81
N ARG A 58 5.99 7.39 -22.73
CA ARG A 58 7.19 7.70 -23.52
C ARG A 58 8.33 6.72 -23.26
N GLU A 59 8.50 6.31 -22.00
CA GLU A 59 9.56 5.39 -21.57
C GLU A 59 9.35 3.99 -22.16
N TYR A 60 8.12 3.47 -22.18
CA TYR A 60 7.82 2.20 -22.86
C TYR A 60 8.23 2.25 -24.33
N ARG A 61 7.78 3.27 -25.07
CA ARG A 61 8.09 3.42 -26.50
C ARG A 61 9.58 3.64 -26.75
N ARG A 62 10.31 4.18 -25.78
CA ARG A 62 11.78 4.29 -25.86
C ARG A 62 12.41 2.89 -25.73
N LEU A 63 12.10 2.17 -24.66
CA LEU A 63 12.64 0.83 -24.41
C LEU A 63 12.29 -0.16 -25.52
N GLU A 64 11.04 -0.15 -25.99
CA GLU A 64 10.58 -0.96 -27.11
C GLU A 64 11.40 -0.68 -28.37
N ARG A 65 11.56 0.59 -28.76
CA ARG A 65 12.35 0.97 -29.94
C ARG A 65 13.82 0.58 -29.82
N GLU A 66 14.45 0.81 -28.67
CA GLU A 66 15.85 0.45 -28.43
C GLU A 66 16.05 -1.08 -28.53
N LEU A 67 15.14 -1.88 -27.95
CA LEU A 67 15.20 -3.33 -28.05
C LEU A 67 14.88 -3.86 -29.46
N THR A 68 13.90 -3.30 -30.16
CA THR A 68 13.59 -3.70 -31.55
C THR A 68 14.77 -3.38 -32.47
N GLN A 69 15.46 -2.25 -32.27
CA GLN A 69 16.66 -1.91 -33.00
C GLN A 69 17.78 -2.94 -32.77
N LEU A 70 18.01 -3.34 -31.52
CA LEU A 70 18.97 -4.41 -31.20
C LEU A 70 18.62 -5.75 -31.86
N LEU A 71 17.33 -6.11 -31.91
CA LEU A 71 16.89 -7.35 -32.56
C LEU A 71 17.22 -7.33 -34.07
N LEU A 72 16.94 -6.22 -34.74
CA LEU A 72 17.27 -6.03 -36.16
C LEU A 72 18.79 -6.12 -36.40
N GLU A 73 19.59 -5.57 -35.49
CA GLU A 73 21.05 -5.64 -35.57
C GLU A 73 21.57 -7.06 -35.40
N VAL A 74 20.98 -7.86 -34.50
CA VAL A 74 21.30 -9.28 -34.34
C VAL A 74 20.97 -10.05 -35.61
N ASP A 75 19.81 -9.80 -36.22
CA ASP A 75 19.37 -10.49 -37.44
C ASP A 75 20.27 -10.19 -38.64
N GLN A 76 20.84 -8.98 -38.70
CA GLN A 76 21.78 -8.55 -39.74
C GLN A 76 23.19 -9.13 -39.58
N VAL A 77 23.51 -9.78 -38.46
CA VAL A 77 24.81 -10.41 -38.28
C VAL A 77 24.96 -11.61 -39.23
N ASP A 78 25.88 -11.47 -40.19
CA ASP A 78 26.32 -12.58 -41.02
C ASP A 78 27.16 -13.57 -40.19
N THR A 79 26.76 -14.82 -40.26
CA THR A 79 27.37 -15.92 -39.50
C THR A 79 28.27 -16.79 -40.36
N GLU A 80 28.32 -16.56 -41.67
CA GLU A 80 29.09 -17.36 -42.64
C GLU A 80 28.79 -18.88 -42.56
N GLY A 81 27.65 -19.26 -42.01
CA GLY A 81 27.31 -20.67 -41.75
C GLY A 81 28.04 -21.30 -40.55
N ARG A 82 28.85 -20.55 -39.79
CA ARG A 82 29.59 -21.07 -38.63
C ARG A 82 28.64 -21.33 -37.46
N ALA A 83 28.67 -22.55 -36.94
CA ALA A 83 27.73 -23.00 -35.91
C ALA A 83 27.87 -22.24 -34.57
N ASP A 84 29.08 -21.81 -34.22
CA ASP A 84 29.36 -21.00 -33.03
C ASP A 84 28.73 -19.60 -33.12
N LEU A 85 28.89 -18.92 -34.26
CA LEU A 85 28.28 -17.62 -34.54
C LEU A 85 26.76 -17.71 -34.63
N GLN A 86 26.23 -18.74 -35.29
CA GLN A 86 24.78 -19.00 -35.34
C GLN A 86 24.20 -19.22 -33.94
N GLY A 87 24.89 -20.00 -33.10
CA GLY A 87 24.51 -20.21 -31.71
C GLY A 87 24.55 -18.93 -30.89
N ALA A 88 25.56 -18.08 -31.07
CA ALA A 88 25.68 -16.79 -30.40
C ALA A 88 24.58 -15.82 -30.83
N ARG A 89 24.33 -15.68 -32.14
CA ARG A 89 23.25 -14.87 -32.72
C ARG A 89 21.89 -15.30 -32.19
N LYS A 90 21.61 -16.60 -32.20
CA LYS A 90 20.35 -17.16 -31.68
C LYS A 90 20.14 -16.83 -30.20
N ARG A 91 21.18 -16.91 -29.36
CA ARG A 91 21.08 -16.55 -27.94
C ARG A 91 20.84 -15.05 -27.76
N ALA A 92 21.59 -14.20 -28.47
CA ALA A 92 21.40 -12.75 -28.41
C ALA A 92 19.97 -12.35 -28.80
N ALA A 93 19.44 -12.90 -29.91
CA ALA A 93 18.06 -12.66 -30.33
C ALA A 93 17.06 -13.10 -29.25
N GLN A 94 17.23 -14.30 -28.68
CA GLN A 94 16.36 -14.83 -27.62
C GLN A 94 16.36 -13.95 -26.36
N GLU A 95 17.51 -13.38 -25.98
CA GLU A 95 17.60 -12.44 -24.85
C GLU A 95 16.83 -11.14 -25.14
N VAL A 96 17.01 -10.54 -26.33
CA VAL A 96 16.30 -9.31 -26.74
C VAL A 96 14.78 -9.53 -26.84
N GLU A 97 14.35 -10.59 -27.52
CA GLU A 97 12.93 -10.99 -27.62
C GLU A 97 12.33 -11.25 -26.24
N GLY A 98 13.12 -11.83 -25.34
CA GLY A 98 12.78 -12.05 -23.95
C GLY A 98 12.47 -10.76 -23.19
N LEU A 99 13.32 -9.74 -23.33
CA LEU A 99 13.11 -8.43 -22.74
C LEU A 99 11.89 -7.72 -23.33
N LEU A 100 11.69 -7.77 -24.65
CA LEU A 100 10.49 -7.21 -25.31
C LEU A 100 9.21 -7.85 -24.78
N ARG A 101 9.19 -9.18 -24.70
CA ARG A 101 8.04 -9.93 -24.16
C ARG A 101 7.77 -9.55 -22.70
N TYR A 102 8.81 -9.48 -21.88
CA TYR A 102 8.64 -9.11 -20.47
C TYR A 102 8.14 -7.66 -20.32
N LEU A 103 8.64 -6.72 -21.11
CA LEU A 103 8.18 -5.34 -21.14
C LEU A 103 6.67 -5.27 -21.48
N GLU A 104 6.25 -5.99 -22.51
CA GLU A 104 4.86 -6.08 -22.95
C GLU A 104 3.95 -6.72 -21.89
N GLU A 105 4.34 -7.87 -21.36
CA GLU A 105 3.59 -8.59 -20.33
C GLU A 105 3.38 -7.74 -19.08
N ASN A 106 4.36 -6.93 -18.69
CA ASN A 106 4.21 -6.04 -17.53
C ASN A 106 3.29 -4.85 -17.81
N ALA A 107 3.43 -4.22 -18.98
CA ALA A 107 2.63 -3.06 -19.37
C ALA A 107 1.15 -3.41 -19.59
N THR A 108 0.86 -4.68 -19.92
CA THR A 108 -0.49 -5.20 -20.17
C THR A 108 -1.02 -6.08 -19.03
N HIS A 109 -0.26 -6.26 -17.95
CA HIS A 109 -0.64 -7.14 -16.85
C HIS A 109 -1.95 -6.69 -16.19
N PRO A 110 -2.90 -7.60 -15.87
CA PRO A 110 -4.17 -7.24 -15.22
C PRO A 110 -4.00 -6.39 -13.96
N SER A 111 -3.07 -6.77 -13.07
CA SER A 111 -2.75 -5.97 -11.88
C SER A 111 -2.20 -4.58 -12.19
N ARG A 112 -1.41 -4.41 -13.27
CA ARG A 112 -0.91 -3.09 -13.67
C ARG A 112 -2.06 -2.20 -14.13
N LEU A 113 -3.00 -2.76 -14.88
CA LEU A 113 -4.21 -2.07 -15.33
C LEU A 113 -5.13 -1.75 -14.14
N ALA A 114 -5.25 -2.64 -13.16
CA ALA A 114 -6.03 -2.38 -11.94
C ALA A 114 -5.44 -1.23 -11.11
N ILE A 115 -4.11 -1.18 -10.93
CA ILE A 115 -3.42 -0.06 -10.25
C ILE A 115 -3.68 1.26 -10.99
N GLU A 116 -3.62 1.22 -12.33
CA GLU A 116 -3.92 2.39 -13.15
C GLU A 116 -5.36 2.88 -12.95
N GLU A 117 -6.32 1.96 -13.01
CA GLU A 117 -7.74 2.30 -12.90
C GLU A 117 -8.05 2.93 -11.55
N LEU A 118 -7.52 2.34 -10.47
CA LEU A 118 -7.62 2.91 -9.11
C LEU A 118 -6.96 4.29 -9.03
N SER A 119 -5.84 4.50 -9.71
CA SER A 119 -5.17 5.80 -9.75
C SER A 119 -6.02 6.85 -10.51
N ARG A 120 -6.71 6.45 -11.58
CA ARG A 120 -7.64 7.33 -12.31
C ARG A 120 -8.94 7.60 -11.57
N GLU A 121 -9.44 6.62 -10.84
CA GLU A 121 -10.57 6.77 -9.93
C GLU A 121 -10.23 7.81 -8.85
N ALA A 122 -9.05 7.69 -8.25
CA ALA A 122 -8.55 8.67 -7.29
C ALA A 122 -8.36 10.07 -7.91
N GLN A 123 -7.81 10.16 -9.12
CA GLN A 123 -7.68 11.43 -9.84
C GLN A 123 -9.01 12.14 -9.97
N ARG A 124 -10.04 11.44 -10.48
CA ARG A 124 -11.39 12.00 -10.65
C ARG A 124 -12.02 12.43 -9.32
N LEU A 125 -11.91 11.58 -8.30
CA LEU A 125 -12.45 11.85 -6.96
C LEU A 125 -11.86 13.14 -6.38
N VAL A 126 -10.55 13.29 -6.48
CA VAL A 126 -9.80 14.43 -5.94
C VAL A 126 -9.97 15.68 -6.80
N GLU A 127 -10.06 15.52 -8.12
CA GLU A 127 -10.34 16.61 -9.06
C GLU A 127 -11.68 17.27 -8.70
N GLN A 128 -12.73 16.47 -8.56
CA GLN A 128 -14.08 16.93 -8.21
C GLN A 128 -14.19 17.45 -6.77
N GLY A 129 -13.53 16.78 -5.83
CA GLY A 129 -13.65 17.10 -4.40
C GLY A 129 -12.73 18.22 -3.90
N VAL A 130 -11.62 18.50 -4.60
CA VAL A 130 -10.58 19.42 -4.12
C VAL A 130 -10.17 20.46 -5.15
N VAL A 131 -9.96 20.04 -6.41
CA VAL A 131 -9.35 20.90 -7.43
C VAL A 131 -10.39 21.83 -8.08
N GLU A 132 -11.48 21.28 -8.60
CA GLU A 132 -12.56 22.05 -9.25
C GLU A 132 -13.21 23.07 -8.30
N PRO A 133 -13.54 22.75 -7.04
CA PRO A 133 -14.16 23.73 -6.12
C PRO A 133 -13.23 24.91 -5.84
N GLN A 134 -11.92 24.66 -5.75
CA GLN A 134 -10.92 25.71 -5.53
C GLN A 134 -10.75 26.59 -6.78
N GLN A 135 -10.80 26.01 -7.99
CA GLN A 135 -10.73 26.77 -9.25
C GLN A 135 -11.97 27.64 -9.49
N ALA A 136 -13.14 27.20 -9.02
CA ALA A 136 -14.39 27.96 -9.09
C ALA A 136 -14.42 29.17 -8.12
N GLY A 137 -13.33 29.45 -7.39
CA GLY A 137 -13.26 30.52 -6.39
C GLY A 137 -13.91 30.16 -5.06
N GLY A 138 -14.35 28.92 -4.90
CA GLY A 138 -14.83 28.37 -3.63
C GLY A 138 -13.68 27.96 -2.72
N THR A 139 -13.95 27.91 -1.41
CA THR A 139 -13.07 27.21 -0.47
C THR A 139 -13.48 25.75 -0.51
N ALA A 140 -12.66 24.84 -1.04
CA ALA A 140 -13.00 23.42 -1.09
C ALA A 140 -13.24 22.89 0.34
N GLU A 141 -14.50 22.69 0.75
CA GLU A 141 -14.80 22.02 2.00
C GLU A 141 -14.47 20.54 1.81
N ILE A 142 -13.34 20.13 2.37
CA ILE A 142 -12.93 18.72 2.36
C ILE A 142 -13.87 17.98 3.30
N SER A 143 -14.75 17.18 2.72
CA SER A 143 -15.76 16.44 3.46
C SER A 143 -15.21 15.12 4.01
N ASP A 144 -15.81 14.62 5.09
CA ASP A 144 -15.42 13.32 5.66
C ASP A 144 -15.67 12.19 4.64
N GLU A 145 -16.69 12.31 3.79
CA GLU A 145 -16.97 11.33 2.73
C GLU A 145 -15.84 11.26 1.69
N LEU A 146 -15.21 12.39 1.36
CA LEU A 146 -14.06 12.40 0.46
C LEU A 146 -12.86 11.68 1.08
N VAL A 147 -12.61 11.92 2.38
CA VAL A 147 -11.54 11.27 3.13
C VAL A 147 -11.77 9.75 3.15
N ASP A 148 -12.98 9.32 3.48
CA ASP A 148 -13.37 7.90 3.51
C ASP A 148 -13.24 7.25 2.13
N ALA A 149 -13.66 7.93 1.06
CA ALA A 149 -13.53 7.42 -0.30
C ALA A 149 -12.06 7.27 -0.74
N VAL A 150 -11.18 8.21 -0.38
CA VAL A 150 -9.73 8.07 -0.63
C VAL A 150 -9.15 6.91 0.18
N GLN A 151 -9.57 6.76 1.44
CA GLN A 151 -9.14 5.65 2.30
C GLN A 151 -9.57 4.28 1.72
N GLU A 152 -10.77 4.18 1.14
CA GLU A 152 -11.24 2.98 0.44
C GLU A 152 -10.35 2.64 -0.76
N LEU A 153 -9.99 3.63 -1.57
CA LEU A 153 -9.09 3.43 -2.72
C LEU A 153 -7.70 2.95 -2.29
N ILE A 154 -7.17 3.49 -1.19
CA ILE A 154 -5.91 3.02 -0.60
C ILE A 154 -6.03 1.55 -0.20
N LEU A 155 -7.11 1.17 0.48
CA LEU A 155 -7.35 -0.23 0.86
C LEU A 155 -7.43 -1.15 -0.37
N ARG A 156 -8.21 -0.78 -1.39
CA ARG A 156 -8.30 -1.52 -2.66
C ARG A 156 -6.94 -1.65 -3.35
N LEU A 157 -6.10 -0.61 -3.34
CA LEU A 157 -4.73 -0.69 -3.86
C LEU A 157 -3.86 -1.66 -3.08
N THR A 158 -3.98 -1.74 -1.76
CA THR A 158 -3.24 -2.73 -0.94
C THR A 158 -3.69 -4.18 -1.19
N GLN A 159 -4.79 -4.40 -1.89
CA GLN A 159 -5.26 -5.73 -2.26
C GLN A 159 -4.82 -6.16 -3.66
N VAL A 160 -4.29 -5.23 -4.47
CA VAL A 160 -3.83 -5.58 -5.82
C VAL A 160 -2.59 -6.47 -5.75
N LYS A 161 -2.71 -7.69 -6.29
CA LYS A 161 -1.66 -8.72 -6.28
C LYS A 161 -0.52 -8.37 -7.23
N THR A 162 0.71 -8.60 -6.78
CA THR A 162 1.93 -8.32 -7.57
C THR A 162 2.60 -9.56 -8.15
N GLY A 163 2.25 -10.78 -7.69
CA GLY A 163 2.83 -12.03 -8.15
C GLY A 163 4.37 -12.08 -8.06
N GLY A 164 4.94 -11.41 -7.07
CA GLY A 164 6.39 -11.23 -6.86
C GLY A 164 7.08 -10.32 -7.87
N ARG A 165 6.36 -9.78 -8.88
CA ARG A 165 6.95 -8.98 -9.95
C ARG A 165 7.36 -7.60 -9.45
N VAL A 166 8.65 -7.29 -9.60
CA VAL A 166 9.25 -6.00 -9.20
C VAL A 166 8.54 -4.80 -9.85
N PRO A 167 8.22 -4.80 -11.17
CA PRO A 167 7.44 -3.74 -11.81
C PRO A 167 6.10 -3.43 -11.15
N LEU A 168 5.37 -4.48 -10.75
CA LEU A 168 4.05 -4.34 -10.15
C LEU A 168 4.14 -3.83 -8.72
N ARG A 169 5.13 -4.31 -7.94
CA ARG A 169 5.43 -3.77 -6.61
C ARG A 169 5.78 -2.28 -6.67
N LYS A 170 6.62 -1.88 -7.63
CA LYS A 170 6.95 -0.48 -7.88
C LYS A 170 5.73 0.37 -8.24
N ALA A 171 4.89 -0.09 -9.17
CA ALA A 171 3.66 0.61 -9.58
C ALA A 171 2.72 0.82 -8.38
N ARG A 172 2.45 -0.26 -7.62
CA ARG A 172 1.59 -0.21 -6.44
C ARG A 172 2.16 0.69 -5.35
N TYR A 173 3.46 0.60 -5.07
CA TYR A 173 4.14 1.46 -4.11
C TYR A 173 4.00 2.95 -4.48
N ARG A 174 4.25 3.31 -5.74
CA ARG A 174 4.13 4.69 -6.21
C ARG A 174 2.70 5.21 -6.08
N ALA A 175 1.71 4.41 -6.47
CA ALA A 175 0.30 4.76 -6.34
C ALA A 175 -0.10 4.96 -4.87
N LEU A 176 0.24 4.01 -4.00
CA LEU A 176 -0.03 4.09 -2.55
C LEU A 176 0.65 5.29 -1.91
N THR A 177 1.91 5.56 -2.26
CA THR A 177 2.68 6.69 -1.71
C THR A 177 1.98 8.01 -2.01
N ARG A 178 1.58 8.22 -3.27
CA ARG A 178 0.87 9.44 -3.68
C ARG A 178 -0.48 9.55 -3.00
N LEU A 179 -1.27 8.47 -2.97
CA LEU A 179 -2.59 8.51 -2.36
C LEU A 179 -2.57 8.70 -0.86
N CYS A 180 -1.64 8.06 -0.14
CA CYS A 180 -1.45 8.33 1.27
C CYS A 180 -1.00 9.78 1.52
N ALA A 181 -0.15 10.34 0.67
CA ALA A 181 0.21 11.76 0.78
C ALA A 181 -1.00 12.67 0.55
N VAL A 182 -1.85 12.36 -0.44
CA VAL A 182 -3.12 13.08 -0.65
C VAL A 182 -4.00 12.95 0.58
N GLN A 183 -4.18 11.75 1.11
CA GLN A 183 -4.96 11.50 2.34
C GLN A 183 -4.46 12.35 3.51
N ASP A 184 -3.15 12.34 3.78
CA ASP A 184 -2.55 13.13 4.85
C ASP A 184 -2.81 14.65 4.65
N VAL A 185 -2.73 15.12 3.41
CA VAL A 185 -2.96 16.54 3.05
C VAL A 185 -4.42 16.96 3.22
N ILE A 186 -5.38 16.09 2.88
CA ILE A 186 -6.81 16.36 3.03
C ILE A 186 -7.27 16.22 4.49
N GLU A 187 -6.81 15.19 5.23
CA GLU A 187 -7.12 14.98 6.65
C GLU A 187 -6.55 16.06 7.56
N GLY A 188 -5.38 16.61 7.21
CA GLY A 188 -4.75 17.71 7.94
C GLY A 188 -5.66 18.94 8.08
N ARG A 189 -6.61 19.13 7.16
CA ARG A 189 -7.60 20.21 7.21
C ARG A 189 -8.71 19.93 8.23
N THR A 190 -9.19 18.69 8.31
CA THR A 190 -10.34 18.30 9.11
C THR A 190 -10.05 18.34 10.62
N ARG A 191 -8.83 17.98 11.04
CA ARG A 191 -8.45 17.95 12.47
C ARG A 191 -8.10 19.33 13.06
N GLN A 192 -7.90 20.36 12.24
CA GLN A 192 -7.36 21.66 12.65
C GLN A 192 -8.24 22.86 12.26
N GLN A 193 -9.55 22.69 12.03
CA GLN A 193 -10.45 23.83 11.82
C GLN A 193 -10.53 24.72 13.08
N THR A 194 -9.65 25.70 13.18
CA THR A 194 -9.93 26.94 13.91
C THR A 194 -10.48 27.93 12.92
N LEU A 195 -11.70 28.41 13.18
CA LEU A 195 -12.27 29.54 12.48
C LEU A 195 -11.27 30.71 12.50
N PRO A 196 -11.13 31.46 11.40
CA PRO A 196 -10.25 32.62 11.36
C PRO A 196 -10.59 33.56 12.53
N LEU A 197 -9.56 34.08 13.19
CA LEU A 197 -9.76 35.07 14.24
C LEU A 197 -10.36 36.34 13.62
N SER A 198 -11.18 37.05 14.41
CA SER A 198 -11.72 38.35 13.99
C SER A 198 -10.58 39.33 13.71
N GLU A 199 -10.67 40.09 12.62
CA GLU A 199 -9.67 41.09 12.24
C GLU A 199 -9.49 42.17 13.32
N ASP A 200 -10.53 42.43 14.11
CA ASP A 200 -10.49 43.38 15.24
C ASP A 200 -9.60 42.91 16.41
N THR A 201 -9.17 41.64 16.42
CA THR A 201 -8.42 41.05 17.54
C THR A 201 -7.00 41.59 17.63
N HIS A 202 -6.33 41.83 16.49
CA HIS A 202 -4.95 42.30 16.41
C HIS A 202 -4.58 42.65 14.96
N VAL A 203 -3.72 43.66 14.75
CA VAL A 203 -3.31 44.13 13.41
C VAL A 203 -2.71 43.04 12.51
N ALA A 204 -2.04 42.05 13.12
CA ALA A 204 -1.45 40.91 12.40
C ALA A 204 -2.50 39.90 11.88
N VAL A 205 -3.71 39.86 12.46
CA VAL A 205 -4.72 38.84 12.13
C VAL A 205 -5.18 38.94 10.68
N GLN A 206 -5.38 40.15 10.17
CA GLN A 206 -5.74 40.34 8.76
C GLN A 206 -4.69 39.69 7.83
N ARG A 207 -3.40 39.85 8.13
CA ARG A 207 -2.35 39.23 7.30
C ARG A 207 -2.30 37.72 7.48
N ILE A 208 -2.47 37.20 8.69
CA ILE A 208 -2.53 35.75 8.93
C ILE A 208 -3.73 35.12 8.18
N ASN A 209 -4.89 35.77 8.19
CA ASN A 209 -6.07 35.33 7.43
C ASN A 209 -5.81 35.31 5.92
N GLN A 210 -5.12 36.31 5.37
CA GLN A 210 -4.71 36.33 3.96
C GLN A 210 -3.77 35.18 3.61
N VAL A 211 -2.76 34.91 4.46
CA VAL A 211 -1.84 33.78 4.27
C VAL A 211 -2.61 32.46 4.33
N MET A 212 -3.56 32.29 5.25
CA MET A 212 -4.39 31.08 5.34
C MET A 212 -5.16 30.79 4.04
N VAL A 213 -5.70 31.82 3.37
CA VAL A 213 -6.37 31.67 2.07
C VAL A 213 -5.38 31.16 1.02
N GLN A 214 -4.17 31.71 0.99
CA GLN A 214 -3.11 31.27 0.06
C GLN A 214 -2.64 29.84 0.36
N VAL A 215 -2.54 29.46 1.63
CA VAL A 215 -2.22 28.07 2.06
C VAL A 215 -3.32 27.11 1.61
N SER A 216 -4.60 27.50 1.68
CA SER A 216 -5.70 26.69 1.13
C SER A 216 -5.57 26.47 -0.38
N GLY A 217 -5.19 27.51 -1.14
CA GLY A 217 -4.91 27.38 -2.57
C GLY A 217 -3.71 26.47 -2.85
N ALA A 218 -2.60 26.67 -2.11
CA ALA A 218 -1.40 25.85 -2.21
C ALA A 218 -1.65 24.37 -1.89
N ARG A 219 -2.56 24.07 -0.95
CA ARG A 219 -3.01 22.70 -0.67
C ARG A 219 -3.65 22.05 -1.89
N SER A 220 -4.60 22.73 -2.54
CA SER A 220 -5.27 22.20 -3.73
C SER A 220 -4.28 21.99 -4.89
N GLN A 221 -3.32 22.91 -5.04
CA GLN A 221 -2.21 22.76 -6.00
C GLN A 221 -1.32 21.55 -5.67
N LEU A 222 -0.95 21.35 -4.41
CA LEU A 222 -0.17 20.18 -3.98
C LEU A 222 -0.91 18.88 -4.31
N VAL A 223 -2.20 18.81 -4.00
CA VAL A 223 -3.05 17.65 -4.29
C VAL A 223 -3.11 17.39 -5.79
N ALA A 224 -3.27 18.44 -6.62
CA ALA A 224 -3.22 18.33 -8.07
C ALA A 224 -1.86 17.86 -8.59
N LEU A 225 -0.74 18.30 -7.99
CA LEU A 225 0.61 17.84 -8.33
C LEU A 225 0.81 16.35 -7.99
N LEU A 226 0.41 15.95 -6.78
CA LEU A 226 0.50 14.56 -6.31
C LEU A 226 -0.27 13.60 -7.22
N MET A 227 -1.40 14.04 -7.77
CA MET A 227 -2.25 13.25 -8.66
C MET A 227 -1.92 13.43 -10.16
N GLY A 228 -0.95 14.27 -10.52
CA GLY A 228 -0.57 14.50 -11.92
C GLY A 228 -1.63 15.25 -12.75
N LEU A 229 -2.48 16.05 -12.09
CA LEU A 229 -3.51 16.88 -12.72
C LEU A 229 -2.97 18.27 -13.11
N SER A 230 -1.78 18.64 -12.64
CA SER A 230 -1.18 19.95 -12.89
C SER A 230 -0.41 19.96 -14.22
N GLY A 231 -0.73 20.89 -15.11
CA GLY A 231 -0.07 21.02 -16.41
C GLY A 231 1.15 21.96 -16.44
N ARG A 232 1.29 22.88 -15.47
CA ARG A 232 2.36 23.91 -15.47
C ARG A 232 3.06 24.11 -14.12
N ASP A 233 2.42 23.74 -13.02
CA ASP A 233 2.99 23.92 -11.69
C ASP A 233 4.04 22.83 -11.41
N SER A 234 5.05 23.17 -10.61
CA SER A 234 6.11 22.24 -10.21
C SER A 234 6.25 22.23 -8.69
N CYS A 235 6.76 21.11 -8.15
CA CYS A 235 7.05 21.00 -6.72
C CYS A 235 8.01 22.09 -6.24
N ALA A 236 8.97 22.49 -7.08
CA ALA A 236 9.90 23.57 -6.80
C ALA A 236 9.20 24.94 -6.71
N HIS A 237 8.25 25.22 -7.60
CA HIS A 237 7.47 26.45 -7.55
C HIS A 237 6.64 26.52 -6.25
N LEU A 238 5.91 25.45 -5.94
CA LEU A 238 5.04 25.41 -4.77
C LEU A 238 5.86 25.46 -3.46
N SER A 239 7.03 24.82 -3.43
CA SER A 239 7.99 24.92 -2.31
C SER A 239 8.43 26.35 -2.07
N ARG A 240 8.78 27.09 -3.15
CA ARG A 240 9.14 28.51 -3.05
C ARG A 240 7.98 29.34 -2.51
N VAL A 241 6.77 29.16 -3.04
CA VAL A 241 5.57 29.89 -2.58
C VAL A 241 5.34 29.65 -1.09
N LEU A 242 5.31 28.39 -0.65
CA LEU A 242 5.11 28.05 0.77
C LEU A 242 6.22 28.60 1.66
N THR A 243 7.47 28.61 1.20
CA THR A 243 8.61 29.19 1.94
C THR A 243 8.48 30.71 2.06
N GLU A 244 8.02 31.40 1.01
CA GLU A 244 7.74 32.83 1.04
C GLU A 244 6.66 33.16 2.08
N LEU A 245 5.59 32.36 2.16
CA LEU A 245 4.54 32.52 3.18
C LEU A 245 5.06 32.34 4.61
N LEU A 246 6.00 31.42 4.84
CA LEU A 246 6.65 31.27 6.15
C LEU A 246 7.40 32.54 6.54
N VAL A 247 8.19 33.11 5.63
CA VAL A 247 8.93 34.35 5.86
C VAL A 247 7.98 35.51 6.17
N GLU A 248 6.86 35.60 5.46
CA GLU A 248 5.84 36.62 5.73
C GLU A 248 5.24 36.48 7.14
N LEU A 249 4.92 35.27 7.58
CA LEU A 249 4.39 35.02 8.93
C LEU A 249 5.44 35.32 10.01
N ASP A 250 6.70 34.97 9.78
CA ASP A 250 7.79 35.21 10.73
C ASP A 250 8.07 36.70 10.93
N ALA A 251 7.84 37.52 9.90
CA ALA A 251 7.98 38.97 9.98
C ALA A 251 6.86 39.68 10.77
N LEU A 252 5.76 38.99 11.08
CA LEU A 252 4.65 39.57 11.84
C LEU A 252 5.00 39.72 13.32
N ASP A 253 4.84 40.94 13.85
CA ASP A 253 4.82 41.15 15.29
C ASP A 253 3.49 40.62 15.86
N VAL A 254 3.60 39.59 16.68
CA VAL A 254 2.50 38.95 17.41
C VAL A 254 2.77 38.96 18.92
N SER A 255 3.73 39.79 19.36
CA SER A 255 4.03 39.97 20.77
C SER A 255 2.81 40.54 21.50
N GLY A 256 2.65 40.21 22.79
CA GLY A 256 1.52 40.71 23.59
C GLY A 256 0.18 39.98 23.44
N ASN A 257 -0.08 39.20 22.38
CA ASN A 257 -1.34 38.44 22.25
C ASN A 257 -1.10 36.93 22.04
N ALA A 258 -1.39 36.12 23.08
CA ALA A 258 -1.16 34.67 23.04
C ALA A 258 -2.04 33.94 22.02
N ALA A 259 -3.29 34.37 21.82
CA ALA A 259 -4.20 33.76 20.86
C ALA A 259 -3.68 33.94 19.41
N VAL A 260 -3.19 35.14 19.10
CA VAL A 260 -2.64 35.45 17.76
C VAL A 260 -1.32 34.72 17.51
N ARG A 261 -0.46 34.56 18.53
CA ARG A 261 0.75 33.73 18.42
C ARG A 261 0.44 32.28 18.13
N ASN A 262 -0.53 31.70 18.84
CA ASN A 262 -0.95 30.32 18.62
C ASN A 262 -1.58 30.15 17.23
N TYR A 263 -2.40 31.10 16.80
CA TYR A 263 -3.00 31.09 15.48
C TYR A 263 -1.93 31.12 14.38
N ARG A 264 -0.96 32.05 14.45
CA ARG A 264 0.18 32.09 13.53
C ARG A 264 0.96 30.76 13.52
N LYS A 265 1.27 30.22 14.71
CA LYS A 265 2.00 28.96 14.86
C LYS A 265 1.28 27.81 14.17
N GLN A 266 -0.04 27.75 14.27
CA GLN A 266 -0.85 26.75 13.59
C GLN A 266 -0.76 26.88 12.06
N VAL A 267 -0.83 28.09 11.51
CA VAL A 267 -0.64 28.31 10.06
C VAL A 267 0.76 27.86 9.60
N VAL A 268 1.79 28.16 10.40
CA VAL A 268 3.17 27.70 10.15
C VAL A 268 3.26 26.17 10.17
N GLU A 269 2.60 25.50 11.12
CA GLU A 269 2.54 24.04 11.18
C GLU A 269 1.84 23.45 9.96
N GLU A 270 0.76 24.08 9.48
CA GLU A 270 0.05 23.70 8.26
C GLU A 270 0.95 23.80 7.03
N ILE A 271 1.65 24.92 6.85
CA ILE A 271 2.61 25.11 5.74
C ILE A 271 3.72 24.06 5.79
N ASN A 272 4.32 23.85 6.96
CA ASN A 272 5.35 22.83 7.15
C ASN A 272 4.83 21.42 6.89
N SER A 273 3.55 21.16 7.16
CA SER A 273 2.92 19.89 6.79
C SER A 273 2.85 19.72 5.28
N LEU A 274 2.41 20.74 4.52
CA LEU A 274 2.35 20.69 3.05
C LEU A 274 3.75 20.50 2.44
N LEU A 275 4.76 21.23 2.93
CA LEU A 275 6.15 21.13 2.45
C LEU A 275 6.71 19.70 2.53
N LYS A 276 6.28 18.91 3.52
CA LYS A 276 6.73 17.51 3.70
C LYS A 276 6.35 16.59 2.54
N HIS A 277 5.37 16.95 1.71
CA HIS A 277 4.86 16.11 0.63
C HIS A 277 5.30 16.56 -0.77
N LEU A 278 6.10 17.63 -0.88
CA LEU A 278 6.57 18.13 -2.18
C LEU A 278 7.72 17.31 -2.78
N ASP A 279 8.45 16.54 -1.96
CA ASP A 279 9.58 15.73 -2.43
C ASP A 279 9.18 14.26 -2.62
N LEU A 280 8.18 14.03 -3.49
CA LEU A 280 7.75 12.67 -3.86
C LEU A 280 8.14 12.25 -5.28
N GLU A 281 8.74 13.15 -6.07
CA GLU A 281 9.11 12.86 -7.46
C GLU A 281 10.17 11.75 -7.57
N GLY A 282 11.06 11.62 -6.57
CA GLY A 282 12.04 10.53 -6.47
C GLY A 282 11.53 9.26 -5.77
N GLU A 283 10.30 9.26 -5.23
CA GLU A 283 9.77 8.08 -4.54
C GLU A 283 9.48 6.94 -5.53
N GLY A 284 10.24 5.85 -5.39
CA GLY A 284 10.15 4.66 -6.24
C GLY A 284 11.26 4.51 -7.27
N ASP A 285 12.30 5.36 -7.24
CA ASP A 285 13.53 5.11 -8.01
C ASP A 285 14.47 4.12 -7.32
N ASP A 286 14.50 4.14 -5.99
CA ASP A 286 15.21 3.13 -5.19
C ASP A 286 14.38 1.85 -5.03
N THR A 287 14.91 0.74 -5.54
CA THR A 287 14.28 -0.58 -5.44
C THR A 287 14.07 -1.04 -4.01
N ARG A 288 14.89 -0.60 -3.05
CA ARG A 288 14.76 -0.95 -1.63
C ARG A 288 13.46 -0.43 -0.99
N ARG A 289 12.78 0.51 -1.62
CA ARG A 289 11.50 1.08 -1.13
C ARG A 289 10.30 0.17 -1.41
N TYR A 290 10.39 -0.71 -2.40
CA TYR A 290 9.26 -1.54 -2.84
C TYR A 290 9.63 -3.01 -3.08
N ASP A 291 10.89 -3.40 -2.91
CA ASP A 291 11.33 -4.77 -2.80
C ASP A 291 11.82 -5.02 -1.36
N LEU A 292 10.88 -5.29 -0.46
CA LEU A 292 11.11 -5.20 0.98
C LEU A 292 11.60 -6.53 1.60
N GLY A 293 11.92 -7.55 0.80
CA GLY A 293 12.33 -8.86 1.30
C GLY A 293 13.58 -8.88 2.19
N GLN A 294 14.36 -7.80 2.20
CA GLN A 294 15.54 -7.62 3.07
C GLN A 294 15.41 -6.40 4.01
N ASN A 295 14.22 -5.81 4.12
CA ASN A 295 13.95 -4.67 4.99
C ASN A 295 13.84 -5.12 6.46
N ASP A 296 14.50 -4.40 7.37
CA ASP A 296 14.55 -4.80 8.78
C ASP A 296 13.20 -4.72 9.49
N SER A 297 12.38 -3.72 9.19
CA SER A 297 11.03 -3.59 9.72
C SER A 297 10.14 -4.77 9.28
N ILE A 298 10.24 -5.17 8.01
CA ILE A 298 9.54 -6.37 7.51
C ILE A 298 10.03 -7.62 8.22
N ARG A 299 11.34 -7.80 8.42
CA ARG A 299 11.87 -8.96 9.18
C ARG A 299 11.33 -9.01 10.61
N GLN A 300 11.24 -7.87 11.29
CA GLN A 300 10.65 -7.78 12.63
C GLN A 300 9.17 -8.17 12.62
N ILE A 301 8.39 -7.65 11.66
CA ILE A 301 6.97 -8.00 11.48
C ILE A 301 6.81 -9.50 11.24
N GLU A 302 7.60 -10.09 10.35
CA GLU A 302 7.53 -11.53 10.05
C GLU A 302 7.95 -12.40 11.25
N ALA A 303 8.90 -11.94 12.07
CA ALA A 303 9.26 -12.62 13.31
C ALA A 303 8.08 -12.64 14.30
N VAL A 304 7.37 -11.51 14.45
CA VAL A 304 6.13 -11.44 15.25
C VAL A 304 5.09 -12.40 14.69
N ARG A 305 4.79 -12.34 13.39
CA ARG A 305 3.79 -13.22 12.75
C ARG A 305 4.14 -14.70 12.93
N GLY A 306 5.42 -15.05 12.80
CA GLY A 306 5.90 -16.40 13.08
C GLY A 306 5.61 -16.84 14.51
N ARG A 307 5.84 -15.96 15.50
CA ARG A 307 5.52 -16.24 16.91
C ARG A 307 4.01 -16.33 17.16
N VAL A 308 3.21 -15.45 16.55
CA VAL A 308 1.74 -15.48 16.61
C VAL A 308 1.22 -16.80 16.05
N GLY A 309 1.75 -17.28 14.92
CA GLY A 309 1.36 -18.57 14.35
C GLY A 309 1.63 -19.75 15.29
N GLN A 310 2.75 -19.73 16.02
CA GLN A 310 3.06 -20.74 17.05
C GLN A 310 2.05 -20.68 18.20
N LEU A 311 1.84 -19.49 18.77
CA LEU A 311 0.90 -19.27 19.86
C LEU A 311 -0.52 -19.64 19.46
N GLN A 312 -0.95 -19.28 18.25
CA GLN A 312 -2.24 -19.65 17.71
C GLN A 312 -2.39 -21.19 17.63
N GLY A 313 -1.37 -21.89 17.13
CA GLY A 313 -1.37 -23.35 17.08
C GLY A 313 -1.40 -23.99 18.47
N GLU A 314 -0.78 -23.37 19.48
CA GLU A 314 -0.88 -23.78 20.89
C GLU A 314 -2.28 -23.51 21.46
N VAL A 315 -2.83 -22.31 21.25
CA VAL A 315 -4.18 -21.92 21.67
C VAL A 315 -5.20 -22.95 21.19
N LEU A 316 -5.19 -23.24 19.88
CA LEU A 316 -6.16 -24.13 19.26
C LEU A 316 -6.04 -25.58 19.76
N ARG A 317 -4.84 -26.04 20.14
CA ARG A 317 -4.61 -27.37 20.75
C ARG A 317 -5.06 -27.44 22.21
N HIS A 318 -4.91 -26.35 22.97
CA HIS A 318 -5.21 -26.31 24.39
C HIS A 318 -6.62 -25.82 24.72
N CYS A 319 -7.47 -25.58 23.70
CA CYS A 319 -8.87 -25.14 23.82
C CYS A 319 -9.81 -26.02 24.70
N GLY A 320 -9.30 -27.03 25.42
CA GLY A 320 -10.05 -27.85 26.37
C GLY A 320 -9.30 -28.25 27.64
N VAL A 321 -8.11 -27.73 27.92
CA VAL A 321 -7.31 -28.12 29.10
C VAL A 321 -7.27 -26.98 30.11
N GLY A 322 -7.78 -27.26 31.32
CA GLY A 322 -7.84 -26.31 32.42
C GLY A 322 -6.48 -25.66 32.77
N ASP A 323 -6.53 -24.33 32.82
CA ASP A 323 -5.78 -23.37 33.66
C ASP A 323 -4.27 -23.09 33.50
N LEU A 324 -3.47 -23.82 32.73
CA LEU A 324 -2.02 -23.56 32.71
C LEU A 324 -1.49 -22.72 31.53
N PHE A 325 -2.24 -22.61 30.43
CA PHE A 325 -1.78 -21.86 29.25
C PHE A 325 -2.46 -20.49 29.16
N ARG A 326 -1.71 -19.41 29.41
CA ARG A 326 -2.19 -18.02 29.36
C ARG A 326 -1.38 -17.18 28.36
N PRO A 327 -1.68 -17.24 27.06
CA PRO A 327 -0.90 -16.56 26.03
C PRO A 327 -1.22 -15.06 25.90
N LYS A 328 -2.29 -14.56 26.53
CA LYS A 328 -2.73 -13.16 26.40
C LYS A 328 -1.65 -12.11 26.72
N PRO A 329 -0.87 -12.23 27.83
CA PRO A 329 0.19 -11.25 28.13
C PRO A 329 1.27 -11.22 27.04
N GLU A 330 1.61 -12.38 26.48
CA GLU A 330 2.59 -12.45 25.38
C GLU A 330 2.03 -11.84 24.10
N LEU A 331 0.76 -12.13 23.74
CA LEU A 331 0.09 -11.51 22.60
C LEU A 331 0.02 -9.97 22.75
N GLN A 332 -0.24 -9.45 23.95
CA GLN A 332 -0.22 -8.01 24.24
C GLN A 332 1.20 -7.42 24.11
N SER A 333 2.23 -8.16 24.54
CA SER A 333 3.62 -7.76 24.33
C SER A 333 3.98 -7.70 22.84
N LEU A 334 3.45 -8.61 22.02
CA LEU A 334 3.66 -8.61 20.57
C LEU A 334 2.98 -7.40 19.90
N LEU A 335 1.78 -7.00 20.33
CA LEU A 335 1.15 -5.74 19.88
C LEU A 335 2.04 -4.54 20.20
N THR A 336 2.55 -4.46 21.44
CA THR A 336 3.44 -3.38 21.87
C THR A 336 4.72 -3.35 21.03
N HIS A 337 5.24 -4.51 20.65
CA HIS A 337 6.41 -4.60 19.76
C HIS A 337 6.07 -4.11 18.34
N LEU A 338 4.91 -4.50 17.79
CA LEU A 338 4.47 -4.01 16.48
C LEU A 338 4.32 -2.49 16.46
N ASP A 339 3.79 -1.87 17.51
CA ASP A 339 3.65 -0.42 17.61
C ASP A 339 5.01 0.33 17.53
N GLN A 340 6.09 -0.32 17.97
CA GLN A 340 7.45 0.22 17.94
C GLN A 340 8.16 0.02 16.60
N VAL A 341 7.62 -0.81 15.70
CA VAL A 341 8.23 -1.05 14.39
C VAL A 341 8.20 0.24 13.58
N ASP A 342 9.38 0.70 13.16
CA ASP A 342 9.50 1.85 12.26
C ASP A 342 8.93 1.52 10.88
N THR A 343 7.86 2.21 10.52
CA THR A 343 7.23 2.05 9.20
C THR A 343 7.77 3.05 8.17
N ALA A 344 8.60 4.00 8.60
CA ALA A 344 8.92 5.20 7.86
C ALA A 344 7.63 5.84 7.26
N ARG A 345 7.74 6.54 6.13
CA ARG A 345 6.59 6.94 5.30
C ARG A 345 6.20 5.87 4.28
N ASN A 346 6.56 4.60 4.51
CA ASN A 346 6.35 3.55 3.53
C ASN A 346 4.97 2.89 3.71
N PRO A 347 4.02 3.09 2.78
CA PRO A 347 2.67 2.55 2.92
C PRO A 347 2.65 1.02 2.93
N CYS A 348 3.58 0.36 2.24
CA CYS A 348 3.66 -1.10 2.21
C CYS A 348 4.08 -1.69 3.56
N ILE A 349 5.01 -1.04 4.28
CA ILE A 349 5.43 -1.46 5.62
C ILE A 349 4.32 -1.20 6.64
N ARG A 350 3.64 -0.05 6.55
CA ARG A 350 2.47 0.27 7.38
C ARG A 350 1.39 -0.81 7.25
N GLU A 351 1.10 -1.23 6.02
CA GLU A 351 0.11 -2.27 5.77
C GLU A 351 0.56 -3.66 6.25
N ALA A 352 1.83 -4.03 6.06
CA ALA A 352 2.37 -5.27 6.63
C ALA A 352 2.22 -5.31 8.16
N ARG A 353 2.53 -4.19 8.84
CA ARG A 353 2.34 -4.04 10.28
C ARG A 353 0.86 -4.15 10.66
N ARG A 354 -0.04 -3.47 9.94
CA ARG A 354 -1.49 -3.53 10.18
C ARG A 354 -2.01 -4.97 10.10
N ARG A 355 -1.64 -5.71 9.05
CA ARG A 355 -2.03 -7.12 8.90
C ARG A 355 -1.53 -7.98 10.07
N ALA A 356 -0.29 -7.79 10.51
CA ALA A 356 0.25 -8.49 11.68
C ALA A 356 -0.51 -8.15 12.98
N VAL A 357 -0.88 -6.88 13.19
CA VAL A 357 -1.73 -6.46 14.32
C VAL A 357 -3.08 -7.17 14.28
N LEU A 358 -3.71 -7.24 13.11
CA LEU A 358 -4.99 -7.94 12.93
C LEU A 358 -4.88 -9.44 13.22
N GLU A 359 -3.77 -10.10 12.86
CA GLU A 359 -3.50 -11.49 13.21
C GLU A 359 -3.40 -11.69 14.73
N VAL A 360 -2.66 -10.84 15.44
CA VAL A 360 -2.56 -10.89 16.92
C VAL A 360 -3.94 -10.66 17.55
N GLN A 361 -4.66 -9.64 17.09
CA GLN A 361 -5.97 -9.26 17.64
C GLN A 361 -7.01 -10.35 17.38
N ALA A 362 -6.95 -11.06 16.25
CA ALA A 362 -7.84 -12.19 15.98
C ALA A 362 -7.66 -13.33 17.00
N VAL A 363 -6.43 -13.60 17.45
CA VAL A 363 -6.17 -14.61 18.50
C VAL A 363 -6.65 -14.11 19.86
N ILE A 364 -6.38 -12.85 20.21
CA ILE A 364 -6.83 -12.26 21.49
C ILE A 364 -8.36 -12.28 21.59
N THR A 365 -9.05 -11.80 20.55
CA THR A 365 -10.53 -11.76 20.51
C THR A 365 -11.16 -13.14 20.59
N PHE A 366 -10.55 -14.15 19.97
CA PHE A 366 -10.96 -15.55 20.12
C PHE A 366 -10.86 -16.02 21.58
N LEU A 367 -9.75 -15.73 22.25
CA LEU A 367 -9.55 -16.09 23.65
C LEU A 367 -10.51 -15.35 24.59
N ASP A 368 -10.72 -14.05 24.37
CA ASP A 368 -11.70 -13.24 25.13
C ASP A 368 -13.10 -13.83 25.02
N LEU A 369 -13.53 -14.21 23.81
CA LEU A 369 -14.84 -14.81 23.61
C LEU A 369 -14.95 -16.20 24.27
N ARG A 370 -13.93 -17.05 24.12
CA ARG A 370 -13.90 -18.37 24.77
C ARG A 370 -13.99 -18.25 26.29
N GLU A 371 -13.23 -17.35 26.90
CA GLU A 371 -13.29 -17.07 28.34
C GLU A 371 -14.67 -16.56 28.75
N ALA A 372 -15.25 -15.62 28.00
CA ALA A 372 -16.59 -15.11 28.27
C ALA A 372 -17.67 -16.21 28.20
N LEU A 373 -17.55 -17.14 27.25
CA LEU A 373 -18.45 -18.29 27.12
C LEU A 373 -18.29 -19.30 28.28
N ILE A 374 -17.07 -19.54 28.74
CA ILE A 374 -16.77 -20.44 29.88
C ILE A 374 -17.26 -19.84 31.20
N CYS A 375 -17.00 -18.55 31.43
CA CYS A 375 -17.40 -17.84 32.64
C CYS A 375 -18.90 -17.51 32.68
N ARG A 376 -19.64 -17.75 31.58
CA ARG A 376 -21.06 -17.44 31.52
C ARG A 376 -21.84 -18.25 32.55
N GLN A 377 -22.58 -17.54 33.40
CA GLN A 377 -23.56 -18.13 34.32
C GLN A 377 -24.97 -17.76 33.84
N PRO A 378 -25.67 -18.66 33.12
CA PRO A 378 -27.03 -18.37 32.65
C PRO A 378 -27.99 -18.24 33.84
N SER A 379 -28.72 -17.12 33.91
CA SER A 379 -29.75 -16.94 34.94
C SER A 379 -31.05 -17.63 34.52
N PRO A 380 -31.83 -18.20 35.46
CA PRO A 380 -33.07 -18.90 35.12
C PRO A 380 -34.16 -17.96 34.55
N ASN A 381 -34.07 -16.65 34.79
CA ASN A 381 -35.00 -15.62 34.30
C ASN A 381 -34.44 -14.83 33.10
N GLU A 382 -33.40 -15.33 32.44
CA GLU A 382 -32.78 -14.64 31.29
C GLU A 382 -33.76 -14.53 30.11
N PRO A 383 -33.91 -13.34 29.50
CA PRO A 383 -34.72 -13.18 28.29
C PRO A 383 -34.30 -14.14 27.19
N SER A 384 -35.27 -14.72 26.48
CA SER A 384 -35.00 -15.67 25.39
C SER A 384 -34.14 -15.06 24.29
N GLN A 385 -34.28 -13.75 24.06
CA GLN A 385 -33.54 -12.99 23.05
C GLN A 385 -32.07 -12.79 23.46
N HIS A 386 -31.82 -12.49 24.74
CA HIS A 386 -30.46 -12.42 25.27
C HIS A 386 -29.78 -13.79 25.16
N ARG A 387 -30.49 -14.87 25.50
CA ARG A 387 -29.99 -16.24 25.33
C ARG A 387 -29.66 -16.56 23.87
N ALA A 388 -30.47 -16.10 22.91
CA ALA A 388 -30.24 -16.30 21.48
C ALA A 388 -28.92 -15.66 21.01
N VAL A 389 -28.61 -14.43 21.45
CA VAL A 389 -27.33 -13.76 21.15
C VAL A 389 -26.14 -14.62 21.58
N TRP A 390 -26.20 -15.19 22.78
CA TRP A 390 -25.12 -16.04 23.26
C TRP A 390 -24.98 -17.38 22.52
N ILE A 391 -26.07 -17.96 22.01
CA ILE A 391 -26.01 -19.15 21.15
C ILE A 391 -25.24 -18.82 19.87
N VAL A 392 -25.51 -17.66 19.28
CA VAL A 392 -24.77 -17.17 18.11
C VAL A 392 -23.30 -16.92 18.47
N LEU A 393 -22.99 -16.28 19.61
CA LEU A 393 -21.62 -16.10 20.07
C LEU A 393 -20.87 -17.43 20.25
N GLY A 394 -21.53 -18.49 20.74
CA GLY A 394 -20.95 -19.84 20.77
C GLY A 394 -20.58 -20.35 19.37
N SER A 395 -21.51 -20.20 18.41
CA SER A 395 -21.27 -20.57 17.01
C SER A 395 -20.15 -19.74 16.37
N LEU A 396 -20.09 -18.44 16.65
CA LEU A 396 -19.02 -17.54 16.17
C LEU A 396 -17.66 -17.92 16.73
N SER A 397 -17.58 -18.35 17.99
CA SER A 397 -16.34 -18.87 18.58
C SER A 397 -15.82 -20.11 17.82
N ASP A 398 -16.70 -21.04 17.45
CA ASP A 398 -16.30 -22.23 16.68
C ASP A 398 -15.95 -21.91 15.23
N LEU A 399 -16.65 -20.96 14.61
CA LEU A 399 -16.30 -20.45 13.29
C LEU A 399 -14.96 -19.70 13.29
N GLN A 400 -14.70 -18.86 14.30
CA GLN A 400 -13.44 -18.15 14.41
C GLN A 400 -12.25 -19.11 14.57
N ALA A 401 -12.40 -20.21 15.32
CA ALA A 401 -11.37 -21.25 15.39
C ALA A 401 -11.06 -21.84 13.99
N GLN A 402 -12.09 -22.08 13.17
CA GLN A 402 -11.90 -22.54 11.79
C GLN A 402 -11.24 -21.48 10.90
N VAL A 403 -11.63 -20.20 11.04
CA VAL A 403 -11.00 -19.08 10.32
C VAL A 403 -9.53 -18.90 10.74
N LEU A 404 -9.19 -19.05 12.01
CA LEU A 404 -7.81 -19.04 12.48
C LEU A 404 -7.00 -20.16 11.81
N CYS A 405 -7.55 -21.36 11.69
CA CYS A 405 -6.91 -22.48 10.98
C CYS A 405 -6.90 -22.37 9.45
N PHE A 406 -7.73 -21.50 8.88
CA PHE A 406 -7.89 -21.41 7.43
C PHE A 406 -6.58 -20.96 6.75
N ASN A 407 -6.17 -21.67 5.69
CA ASN A 407 -4.94 -21.36 4.93
C ASN A 407 -5.15 -21.59 3.42
N GLY A 408 -6.30 -21.14 2.92
CA GLY A 408 -6.71 -21.30 1.52
C GLY A 408 -6.87 -19.96 0.79
N LYS A 409 -7.45 -20.02 -0.40
CA LYS A 409 -7.75 -18.87 -1.25
C LYS A 409 -9.25 -18.56 -1.25
N GLN A 410 -9.62 -17.35 -1.66
CA GLN A 410 -11.01 -16.93 -1.77
C GLN A 410 -11.86 -17.83 -2.70
N ALA A 411 -11.24 -18.39 -3.75
CA ALA A 411 -11.91 -19.29 -4.70
C ALA A 411 -12.27 -20.67 -4.09
N ASP A 412 -11.67 -21.03 -2.96
CA ASP A 412 -11.82 -22.34 -2.35
C ASP A 412 -13.24 -22.53 -1.80
N LYS A 413 -13.73 -23.78 -1.88
CA LYS A 413 -15.06 -24.13 -1.33
C LYS A 413 -15.12 -23.93 0.18
N SER A 414 -14.00 -24.13 0.88
CA SER A 414 -13.87 -23.93 2.32
C SER A 414 -14.02 -22.46 2.72
N TYR A 415 -13.46 -21.53 1.94
CA TYR A 415 -13.68 -20.09 2.17
C TYR A 415 -15.17 -19.74 2.04
N ARG A 416 -15.78 -20.09 0.90
CA ARG A 416 -17.20 -19.81 0.64
C ARG A 416 -18.13 -20.40 1.71
N LEU A 417 -17.81 -21.60 2.20
CA LEU A 417 -18.55 -22.21 3.30
C LEU A 417 -18.44 -21.41 4.60
N LEU A 418 -17.22 -20.98 4.97
CA LEU A 418 -17.01 -20.18 6.18
C LEU A 418 -17.71 -18.82 6.08
N GLU A 419 -17.60 -18.16 4.94
CA GLU A 419 -18.29 -16.91 4.63
C GLU A 419 -19.83 -17.07 4.74
N GLU A 420 -20.39 -18.13 4.15
CA GLU A 420 -21.82 -18.43 4.22
C GLU A 420 -22.28 -18.69 5.67
N LEU A 421 -21.51 -19.46 6.44
CA LEU A 421 -21.84 -19.77 7.84
C LEU A 421 -21.78 -18.53 8.73
N LEU A 422 -20.80 -17.65 8.51
CA LEU A 422 -20.70 -16.36 9.21
C LEU A 422 -21.85 -15.42 8.82
N THR A 423 -22.21 -15.37 7.54
CA THR A 423 -23.36 -14.60 7.05
C THR A 423 -24.67 -15.11 7.68
N LYS A 424 -24.84 -16.42 7.83
CA LYS A 424 -25.98 -17.00 8.56
C LYS A 424 -26.02 -16.56 10.03
N GLN A 425 -24.88 -16.39 10.69
CA GLN A 425 -24.84 -15.85 12.06
C GLN A 425 -25.28 -14.38 12.11
N LEU A 426 -24.91 -13.56 11.12
CA LEU A 426 -25.39 -12.18 11.01
C LEU A 426 -26.92 -12.13 10.86
N LEU A 427 -27.48 -12.93 9.96
CA LEU A 427 -28.93 -13.03 9.78
C LEU A 427 -29.65 -13.52 11.03
N ALA A 428 -29.04 -14.47 11.77
CA ALA A 428 -29.57 -14.93 13.04
C ALA A 428 -29.58 -13.82 14.10
N LEU A 429 -28.55 -12.97 14.15
CA LEU A 429 -28.51 -11.80 15.03
C LEU A 429 -29.54 -10.74 14.63
N ASP A 430 -29.73 -10.49 13.34
CA ASP A 430 -30.74 -9.54 12.84
C ASP A 430 -32.16 -9.97 13.19
N ALA A 431 -32.42 -11.28 13.25
CA ALA A 431 -33.69 -11.85 13.68
C ALA A 431 -33.95 -11.74 15.20
N VAL A 432 -32.94 -11.39 16.01
CA VAL A 432 -33.13 -11.17 17.45
C VAL A 432 -33.76 -9.79 17.67
N ASP A 433 -35.04 -9.77 18.00
CA ASP A 433 -35.76 -8.57 18.45
C ASP A 433 -35.50 -8.31 19.95
N PRO A 434 -34.77 -7.26 20.33
CA PRO A 434 -34.48 -6.97 21.73
C PRO A 434 -35.70 -6.50 22.55
N GLN A 435 -36.86 -6.22 21.93
CA GLN A 435 -38.10 -5.82 22.62
C GLN A 435 -37.91 -4.66 23.63
N GLY A 436 -36.96 -3.76 23.36
CA GLY A 436 -36.65 -2.64 24.25
C GLY A 436 -35.61 -2.91 25.34
N ASP A 437 -35.13 -4.14 25.52
CA ASP A 437 -34.04 -4.44 26.46
C ASP A 437 -32.69 -3.90 25.96
N GLU A 438 -32.17 -2.90 26.66
CA GLU A 438 -30.91 -2.24 26.31
C GLU A 438 -29.70 -3.19 26.42
N MET A 439 -29.72 -4.14 27.35
CA MET A 439 -28.61 -5.10 27.48
C MET A 439 -28.56 -6.02 26.25
N THR A 440 -29.69 -6.57 25.82
CA THR A 440 -29.77 -7.38 24.59
C THR A 440 -29.42 -6.55 23.35
N LYS A 441 -29.82 -5.28 23.25
CA LYS A 441 -29.41 -4.39 22.14
C LYS A 441 -27.90 -4.26 22.04
N VAL A 442 -27.24 -3.96 23.16
CA VAL A 442 -25.78 -3.78 23.22
C VAL A 442 -25.07 -5.10 22.90
N ALA A 443 -25.49 -6.21 23.51
CA ALA A 443 -24.91 -7.53 23.28
C ALA A 443 -25.04 -7.96 21.80
N ARG A 444 -26.22 -7.77 21.20
CA ARG A 444 -26.46 -8.04 19.77
C ARG A 444 -25.55 -7.20 18.89
N LYS A 445 -25.43 -5.89 19.15
CA LYS A 445 -24.56 -4.99 18.39
C LYS A 445 -23.08 -5.40 18.48
N GLN A 446 -22.63 -5.83 19.67
CA GLN A 446 -21.28 -6.36 19.87
C GLN A 446 -21.07 -7.68 19.11
N ALA A 447 -22.03 -8.60 19.15
CA ALA A 447 -21.97 -9.86 18.41
C ALA A 447 -21.94 -9.64 16.88
N VAL A 448 -22.69 -8.67 16.35
CA VAL A 448 -22.65 -8.28 14.93
C VAL A 448 -21.25 -7.78 14.55
N LYS A 449 -20.69 -6.85 15.34
CA LYS A 449 -19.32 -6.37 15.14
C LYS A 449 -18.30 -7.52 15.18
N PHE A 450 -18.47 -8.47 16.09
CA PHE A 450 -17.61 -9.63 16.21
C PHE A 450 -17.66 -10.51 14.96
N ALA A 451 -18.86 -10.83 14.47
CA ALA A 451 -19.03 -11.58 13.22
C ALA A 451 -18.43 -10.86 12.00
N GLN A 452 -18.63 -9.54 11.90
CA GLN A 452 -18.02 -8.71 10.85
C GLN A 452 -16.50 -8.70 10.92
N ASN A 453 -15.93 -8.65 12.13
CA ASN A 453 -14.48 -8.73 12.32
C ASN A 453 -13.92 -10.08 11.88
N ILE A 454 -14.63 -11.19 12.16
CA ILE A 454 -14.21 -12.53 11.69
C ILE A 454 -14.25 -12.60 10.16
N LEU A 455 -15.30 -12.08 9.52
CA LEU A 455 -15.39 -12.00 8.05
C LEU A 455 -14.24 -11.19 7.46
N SER A 456 -14.02 -9.97 7.96
CA SER A 456 -12.93 -9.11 7.49
C SER A 456 -11.55 -9.77 7.67
N PHE A 457 -11.35 -10.50 8.76
CA PHE A 457 -10.11 -11.25 8.98
C PHE A 457 -9.97 -12.45 8.02
N LEU A 458 -11.06 -13.15 7.73
CA LEU A 458 -11.07 -14.24 6.74
C LEU A 458 -10.69 -13.71 5.35
N ASP A 459 -11.24 -12.57 4.93
CA ASP A 459 -10.92 -11.90 3.67
C ASP A 459 -9.45 -11.52 3.62
N MET A 460 -8.96 -10.83 4.66
CA MET A 460 -7.55 -10.44 4.78
C MET A 460 -6.61 -11.65 4.70
N LYS A 461 -6.97 -12.81 5.25
CA LYS A 461 -6.15 -14.02 5.15
C LYS A 461 -6.10 -14.61 3.74
N THR A 462 -7.10 -14.37 2.91
CA THR A 462 -7.09 -14.76 1.50
C THR A 462 -6.38 -13.77 0.58
N ASP A 463 -6.11 -12.56 1.08
CA ASP A 463 -5.30 -11.58 0.39
C ASP A 463 -3.84 -12.01 0.41
N GLU A 464 -3.34 -12.49 -0.75
CA GLU A 464 -1.92 -12.77 -0.96
C GLU A 464 -1.13 -11.44 -1.00
N TRP A 465 -0.81 -10.89 0.18
CA TRP A 465 0.05 -9.71 0.30
C TRP A 465 1.53 -10.09 0.12
N GLU A 466 2.22 -9.31 -0.69
CA GLU A 466 3.62 -9.51 -1.04
C GLU A 466 4.37 -8.18 -0.88
N TYR A 467 5.55 -8.22 -0.28
CA TYR A 467 6.41 -7.06 -0.03
C TYR A 467 7.58 -6.97 -1.00
#